data_AF-B3TBX1-F1
#
_entry.id   AF-B3TBX1-F1
#
_cell.length_a   1.000
_cell.length_b   1.000
_cell.length_c   1.000
_cell.angle_alpha   90.00
_cell.angle_beta   90.00
_cell.angle_gamma   90.00
#
_symmetry.space_group_name_H-M   'P 1'
#
loop_
_entity.id
_entity.type
_entity.pdbx_description
1 polymer ?
#
loop_
_entity_poly.entity_id
_entity_poly.type
_entity_poly.pdbx_seq_one_letter_code
_entity_poly.pdbx_strand_id
1 'polypeptide(L)'
;MRLLEARIKMEKINIQSVLLLSDLKGYVVVEAQDVSAMFDAIQGIRHIRGQLRGELTYNEIDKYLIKKSTVSELAVENTVEIIAGPFKGMKATITRLEKEKEEATVILLDATYQLPVTVDANYLKLVPA
;
A
#
# COMPACT_ATOMS: atom_id res chain seq x y z
N MET A 1 -10.73 -10.73 10.62
CA MET A 1 -11.59 -9.88 9.77
C MET A 1 -12.97 -10.46 9.50
N ARG A 2 -13.14 -11.72 9.04
CA ARG A 2 -14.46 -12.29 8.70
C ARG A 2 -15.56 -12.14 9.78
N LEU A 3 -15.19 -12.16 11.06
CA LEU A 3 -16.15 -11.98 12.18
C LEU A 3 -16.69 -10.54 12.27
N LEU A 4 -15.84 -9.53 12.09
CA LEU A 4 -16.25 -8.12 12.05
C LEU A 4 -17.06 -7.86 10.77
N GLU A 5 -16.59 -8.35 9.63
CA GLU A 5 -17.28 -8.23 8.35
C GLU A 5 -18.69 -8.86 8.38
N ALA A 6 -18.82 -10.05 8.97
CA ALA A 6 -20.12 -10.70 9.14
C ALA A 6 -21.06 -9.87 10.01
N ARG A 7 -20.56 -9.23 11.08
CA ARG A 7 -21.38 -8.36 11.93
C ARG A 7 -21.82 -7.08 11.22
N ILE A 8 -20.94 -6.48 10.40
CA ILE A 8 -21.28 -5.30 9.60
C ILE A 8 -22.41 -5.66 8.61
N LYS A 9 -22.28 -6.80 7.91
CA LYS A 9 -23.31 -7.29 6.97
C LYS A 9 -24.63 -7.67 7.63
N MET A 10 -24.61 -7.96 8.93
CA MET A 10 -25.83 -8.23 9.72
C MET A 10 -26.45 -6.94 10.29
N GLU A 11 -25.90 -5.75 9.97
CA GLU A 11 -26.33 -4.42 10.44
C GLU A 11 -26.45 -4.31 11.98
N LYS A 12 -25.73 -5.15 12.71
CA LYS A 12 -25.79 -5.18 14.17
C LYS A 12 -24.89 -4.14 14.84
N ILE A 13 -24.06 -3.45 14.06
CA ILE A 13 -22.98 -2.59 14.56
C ILE A 13 -22.87 -1.35 13.67
N ASN A 14 -22.71 -0.19 14.30
CA ASN A 14 -22.65 1.12 13.64
C ASN A 14 -21.19 1.60 13.51
N ILE A 15 -20.41 0.96 12.64
CA ILE A 15 -19.02 1.34 12.34
C ILE A 15 -18.87 1.58 10.84
N GLN A 16 -18.11 2.59 10.45
CA GLN A 16 -17.97 3.01 9.05
C GLN A 16 -16.93 2.16 8.32
N SER A 17 -15.78 1.92 8.96
CA SER A 17 -14.70 1.17 8.35
C SER A 17 -13.84 0.42 9.36
N VAL A 18 -13.15 -0.61 8.88
CA VAL A 18 -12.16 -1.36 9.65
C VAL A 18 -10.92 -1.51 8.79
N LEU A 19 -9.79 -1.01 9.29
CA LEU A 19 -8.52 -1.01 8.58
C LEU A 19 -7.51 -1.92 9.28
N LEU A 20 -6.94 -2.85 8.51
CA LEU A 20 -5.82 -3.67 8.92
C LEU A 20 -4.54 -3.11 8.30
N LEU A 21 -3.66 -2.57 9.14
CA LEU A 21 -2.36 -2.07 8.72
C LEU A 21 -1.30 -3.13 8.94
N SER A 22 -0.56 -3.48 7.88
CA SER A 22 0.52 -4.48 7.93
C SER A 22 1.61 -4.13 8.96
N ASP A 23 1.85 -2.82 9.14
CA ASP A 23 2.85 -2.29 10.05
C ASP A 23 2.42 -2.38 11.52
N LEU A 24 1.10 -2.42 11.80
CA LEU A 24 0.53 -2.50 13.14
C LEU A 24 0.16 -3.94 13.51
N LYS A 25 1.17 -4.76 13.80
CA LYS A 25 0.97 -6.16 14.18
C LYS A 25 0.16 -6.29 15.48
N GLY A 26 -0.96 -7.00 15.40
CA GLY A 26 -1.83 -7.27 16.55
C GLY A 26 -2.87 -6.18 16.84
N TYR A 27 -2.90 -5.12 16.04
CA TYR A 27 -3.88 -4.05 16.15
C TYR A 27 -4.73 -3.96 14.89
N VAL A 28 -5.94 -3.43 15.05
CA VAL A 28 -6.87 -3.13 13.97
C VAL A 28 -7.43 -1.75 14.26
N VAL A 29 -7.52 -0.90 13.24
CA VAL A 29 -8.10 0.43 13.36
C VAL A 29 -9.59 0.32 13.00
N VAL A 30 -10.44 0.88 13.84
CA VAL A 30 -11.89 0.89 13.64
C VAL A 30 -12.34 2.34 13.58
N GLU A 31 -12.99 2.72 12.49
CA GLU A 31 -13.62 4.02 12.33
C GLU A 31 -15.07 3.91 12.79
N ALA A 32 -15.42 4.71 13.78
CA ALA A 32 -16.74 4.78 14.40
C ALA A 32 -17.10 6.25 14.64
N GLN A 33 -18.39 6.57 14.60
CA GLN A 33 -18.88 7.92 14.90
C GLN A 33 -18.65 8.30 16.37
N ASP A 34 -18.82 7.32 17.27
CA ASP A 34 -18.69 7.51 18.71
C ASP A 34 -17.96 6.32 19.36
N VAL A 35 -17.35 6.58 20.53
CA VAL A 35 -16.66 5.54 21.32
C VAL A 35 -17.60 4.40 21.71
N SER A 36 -18.87 4.69 22.01
CA SER A 36 -19.86 3.66 22.35
C SER A 36 -20.11 2.69 21.18
N ALA A 37 -20.27 3.23 19.97
CA ALA A 37 -20.50 2.42 18.78
C ALA A 37 -19.31 1.50 18.47
N MET A 38 -18.08 1.99 18.71
CA MET A 38 -16.88 1.17 18.61
C MET A 38 -16.85 0.04 19.65
N PHE A 39 -17.19 0.34 20.91
CA PHE A 39 -17.27 -0.67 21.97
C PHE A 39 -18.27 -1.78 21.66
N ASP A 40 -19.48 -1.41 21.22
CA ASP A 40 -20.52 -2.36 20.83
C ASP A 40 -20.04 -3.24 19.67
N ALA A 41 -19.27 -2.67 18.74
CA ALA A 41 -18.73 -3.39 17.60
C ALA A 41 -17.71 -4.47 18.01
N ILE A 42 -16.83 -4.18 18.97
CA ILE A 42 -15.78 -5.11 19.41
C ILE A 42 -16.26 -6.13 20.46
N GLN A 43 -17.40 -5.89 21.11
CA GLN A 43 -17.87 -6.70 22.22
C GLN A 43 -18.17 -8.15 21.80
N GLY A 44 -17.56 -9.11 22.52
CA GLY A 44 -17.78 -10.55 22.30
C GLY A 44 -17.07 -11.12 21.06
N ILE A 45 -16.16 -10.36 20.44
CA ILE A 45 -15.32 -10.87 19.36
C ILE A 45 -14.10 -11.57 19.94
N ARG A 46 -13.94 -12.87 19.62
CA ARG A 46 -12.74 -13.63 19.97
C ARG A 46 -11.49 -12.98 19.36
N HIS A 47 -10.40 -12.97 20.14
CA HIS A 47 -9.09 -12.39 19.80
C HIS A 47 -8.95 -10.86 19.91
N ILE A 48 -10.02 -10.12 20.20
CA ILE A 48 -9.90 -8.70 20.57
C ILE A 48 -9.69 -8.62 22.08
N ARG A 49 -8.57 -8.01 22.51
CA ARG A 49 -8.22 -7.84 23.94
C ARG A 49 -8.69 -6.53 24.56
N GLY A 50 -9.23 -5.62 23.74
CA GLY A 50 -9.72 -4.31 24.14
C GLY A 50 -9.25 -3.20 23.20
N GLN A 51 -9.61 -1.96 23.53
CA GLN A 51 -9.15 -0.78 22.82
C GLN A 51 -7.83 -0.26 23.42
N LEU A 52 -7.00 0.36 22.58
CA LEU A 52 -5.89 1.18 23.07
C LEU A 52 -6.45 2.46 23.70
N ARG A 53 -5.76 3.03 24.69
CA ARG A 53 -6.14 4.33 25.25
C ARG A 53 -5.70 5.43 24.28
N GLY A 54 -6.65 6.26 23.84
CA GLY A 54 -6.41 7.35 22.91
C GLY A 54 -7.20 7.17 21.62
N GLU A 55 -7.47 8.29 20.95
CA GLU A 55 -8.05 8.33 19.60
C GLU A 55 -6.91 8.49 18.59
N LEU A 56 -7.02 7.81 17.45
CA LEU A 56 -6.06 7.94 16.37
C LEU A 56 -6.54 9.05 15.43
N THR A 57 -5.74 10.10 15.29
CA THR A 57 -6.12 11.22 14.43
C THR A 57 -5.85 10.91 12.96
N TYR A 58 -6.57 11.58 12.05
CA TYR A 58 -6.40 11.38 10.60
C TYR A 58 -4.94 11.58 10.14
N ASN A 59 -4.25 12.60 10.68
CA ASN A 59 -2.85 12.90 10.34
C ASN A 59 -1.88 11.76 10.69
N GLU A 60 -2.21 10.93 11.68
CA GLU A 60 -1.41 9.77 12.06
C GLU A 60 -1.66 8.59 11.13
N ILE A 61 -2.91 8.44 10.65
CA ILE A 61 -3.32 7.37 9.73
C ILE A 61 -2.88 7.64 8.29
N ASP A 62 -2.85 8.91 7.86
CA ASP A 62 -2.59 9.30 6.47
C ASP A 62 -1.31 8.65 5.90
N LYS A 63 -0.24 8.61 6.69
CA LYS A 63 1.05 7.99 6.30
C LYS A 63 0.94 6.51 5.97
N TYR A 64 -0.03 5.81 6.56
CA TYR A 64 -0.30 4.39 6.32
C TYR A 64 -1.30 4.15 5.18
N LEU A 65 -2.13 5.15 4.85
CA LEU A 65 -3.09 5.07 3.74
C LEU A 65 -2.43 5.33 2.38
N ILE A 66 -1.25 5.95 2.35
CA ILE A 66 -0.49 6.17 1.13
C ILE A 66 0.16 4.86 0.68
N LYS A 67 -0.63 3.97 0.09
CA LYS A 67 -0.11 2.96 -0.84
C LYS A 67 0.00 3.62 -2.22
N LYS A 68 0.89 4.60 -2.37
CA LYS A 68 1.34 5.01 -3.70
C LYS A 68 2.14 3.84 -4.25
N SER A 69 1.46 2.94 -4.96
CA SER A 69 2.17 1.97 -5.78
C SER A 69 2.89 2.79 -6.84
N THR A 70 4.21 2.95 -6.68
CA THR A 70 5.06 3.59 -7.68
C THR A 70 4.83 2.98 -9.05
N VAL A 71 4.50 1.67 -9.07
CA VAL A 71 4.13 0.87 -10.24
C VAL A 71 2.87 1.38 -10.97
N SER A 72 1.92 1.99 -10.26
CA SER A 72 0.69 2.53 -10.88
C SER A 72 0.94 3.75 -11.77
N GLU A 73 1.97 4.54 -11.45
CA GLU A 73 2.35 5.73 -12.22
C GLU A 73 3.26 5.39 -13.42
N LEU A 74 3.79 4.17 -13.49
CA LEU A 74 4.64 3.72 -14.58
C LEU A 74 3.81 3.31 -15.80
N ALA A 75 4.14 3.88 -16.96
CA ALA A 75 3.66 3.43 -18.26
C ALA A 75 4.82 2.95 -19.15
N VAL A 76 4.48 2.16 -20.16
CA VAL A 76 5.42 1.76 -21.22
C VAL A 76 5.90 3.03 -21.94
N GLU A 77 7.16 3.04 -22.39
CA GLU A 77 7.85 4.16 -23.03
C GLU A 77 8.18 5.35 -22.11
N ASN A 78 7.87 5.27 -20.81
CA ASN A 78 8.32 6.29 -19.87
C ASN A 78 9.83 6.18 -19.61
N THR A 79 10.46 7.34 -19.49
CA THR A 79 11.84 7.47 -19.01
C THR A 79 11.83 7.44 -17.49
N VAL A 80 12.60 6.52 -16.94
CA VAL A 80 12.73 6.26 -15.51
C VAL A 80 14.19 6.28 -15.08
N GLU A 81 14.42 6.62 -13.83
CA GLU A 81 15.71 6.50 -13.17
C GLU A 81 15.65 5.32 -12.20
N ILE A 82 16.69 4.48 -12.24
CA ILE A 82 16.81 3.34 -11.33
C ILE A 82 17.41 3.84 -10.01
N ILE A 83 16.68 3.75 -8.90
CA ILE A 83 17.12 4.26 -7.59
C ILE A 83 17.82 3.21 -6.70
N ALA A 84 17.73 1.93 -7.05
CA ALA A 84 18.24 0.81 -6.27
C ALA A 84 18.72 -0.35 -7.16
N GLY A 85 19.56 -1.23 -6.59
CA GLY A 85 20.15 -2.36 -7.31
C GLY A 85 21.45 -2.01 -8.05
N PRO A 86 21.96 -2.93 -8.88
CA PRO A 86 23.27 -2.80 -9.54
C PRO A 86 23.32 -1.67 -10.58
N PHE A 87 22.16 -1.28 -11.14
CA PHE A 87 22.03 -0.23 -12.16
C PHE A 87 21.58 1.13 -11.57
N LYS A 88 21.76 1.32 -10.26
CA LYS A 88 21.38 2.54 -9.55
C LYS A 88 22.02 3.77 -10.19
N GLY A 89 21.21 4.80 -10.44
CA GLY A 89 21.59 6.09 -11.03
C GLY A 89 21.52 6.12 -12.56
N MET A 90 21.25 4.99 -13.21
CA MET A 90 21.12 4.94 -14.67
C MET A 90 19.70 5.32 -15.10
N LYS A 91 19.60 5.97 -16.26
CA LYS A 91 18.32 6.23 -16.92
C LYS A 91 17.95 5.07 -17.83
N ALA A 92 16.67 4.74 -17.85
CA ALA A 92 16.15 3.65 -18.66
C ALA A 92 14.77 3.99 -19.23
N THR A 93 14.40 3.34 -20.32
CA THR A 93 13.05 3.41 -20.89
C THR A 93 12.33 2.09 -20.65
N ILE A 94 11.10 2.16 -20.14
CA ILE A 94 10.29 0.95 -19.89
C ILE A 94 9.81 0.37 -21.22
N THR A 95 10.10 -0.90 -21.47
CA THR A 95 9.59 -1.64 -22.64
C THR A 95 8.41 -2.53 -22.29
N ARG A 96 8.41 -3.12 -21.09
CA ARG A 96 7.34 -3.99 -20.61
C ARG A 96 7.16 -3.82 -19.11
N LEU A 97 5.91 -3.81 -18.67
CA LEU A 97 5.54 -3.69 -17.26
C LEU A 97 4.61 -4.84 -16.88
N GLU A 98 5.04 -5.71 -15.96
CA GLU A 98 4.23 -6.76 -15.36
C GLU A 98 3.72 -6.28 -13.98
N LYS A 99 2.55 -5.62 -13.97
CA LYS A 99 1.97 -5.04 -12.75
C LYS A 99 1.65 -6.08 -11.66
N GLU A 100 1.31 -7.32 -12.04
CA GLU A 100 0.98 -8.38 -11.08
C GLU A 100 2.20 -8.87 -10.29
N LYS A 101 3.39 -8.83 -10.90
CA LYS A 101 4.65 -9.27 -10.29
C LYS A 101 5.50 -8.13 -9.76
N GLU A 102 5.09 -6.88 -9.98
CA GLU A 102 5.88 -5.69 -9.69
C GLU A 102 7.25 -5.70 -10.39
N GLU A 103 7.33 -6.25 -11.62
CA GLU A 103 8.54 -6.31 -12.43
C GLU A 103 8.40 -5.45 -13.69
N ALA A 104 9.50 -4.82 -14.11
CA ALA A 104 9.57 -4.04 -15.33
C ALA A 104 10.81 -4.40 -16.14
N THR A 105 10.64 -4.61 -17.44
CA THR A 105 11.74 -4.72 -18.40
C THR A 105 12.09 -3.34 -18.92
N VAL A 106 13.33 -2.92 -18.71
CA VAL A 106 13.82 -1.59 -19.07
C VAL A 106 15.03 -1.70 -20.00
N ILE A 107 15.19 -0.73 -20.89
CA ILE A 107 16.39 -0.55 -21.71
C ILE A 107 17.17 0.63 -21.17
N LEU A 108 18.43 0.40 -20.80
CA LEU A 108 19.33 1.44 -20.29
C LEU A 108 19.71 2.42 -21.40
N LEU A 109 19.55 3.73 -21.15
CA LEU A 109 19.88 4.79 -22.10
C LEU A 109 21.38 5.17 -22.05
N ASP A 110 22.02 4.99 -20.91
CA ASP A 110 23.43 5.34 -20.69
C ASP A 110 24.41 4.25 -21.15
N ALA A 111 23.89 3.10 -21.63
CA ALA A 111 24.69 1.98 -22.10
C ALA A 111 24.97 2.10 -23.61
N THR A 112 26.21 1.79 -24.02
CA THR A 112 26.59 1.72 -25.45
C THR A 112 25.85 0.63 -26.24
N TYR A 113 25.26 -0.33 -25.53
CA TYR A 113 24.45 -1.40 -26.09
C TYR A 113 23.09 -1.46 -25.39
N GLN A 114 22.02 -1.57 -26.18
CA GLN A 114 20.65 -1.66 -25.69
C GLN A 114 20.33 -3.08 -25.20
N LEU A 115 20.71 -3.37 -23.95
CA LEU A 115 20.35 -4.63 -23.30
C LEU A 115 19.03 -4.46 -22.52
N PRO A 116 17.99 -5.27 -22.81
CA PRO A 116 16.80 -5.31 -21.97
C PRO A 116 17.11 -6.01 -20.65
N VAL A 117 16.84 -5.35 -19.53
CA VAL A 117 17.05 -5.87 -18.17
C VAL A 117 15.73 -5.86 -17.42
N THR A 118 15.42 -6.93 -16.71
CA THR A 118 14.27 -6.98 -15.81
C THR A 118 14.69 -6.51 -14.42
N VAL A 119 13.97 -5.52 -13.89
CA VAL A 119 14.19 -4.93 -12.57
C VAL A 119 12.88 -4.84 -11.81
N ASP A 120 12.98 -4.77 -10.48
CA ASP A 120 11.84 -4.50 -9.61
C ASP A 120 11.27 -3.10 -9.91
N ALA A 121 9.96 -3.03 -10.15
CA ALA A 121 9.27 -1.78 -10.48
C ALA A 121 9.32 -0.76 -9.34
N ASN A 122 9.51 -1.20 -8.08
CA ASN A 122 9.71 -0.31 -6.94
C ASN A 122 11.07 0.40 -6.97
N TYR A 123 12.03 -0.09 -7.76
CA TYR A 123 13.33 0.56 -7.95
C TYR A 123 13.31 1.59 -9.06
N LEU A 124 12.17 1.78 -9.73
CA LEU A 124 12.01 2.75 -10.80
C LEU A 124 11.36 4.01 -10.25
N LYS A 125 11.98 5.15 -10.53
CA LYS A 125 11.43 6.46 -10.26
C LYS A 125 11.14 7.15 -11.58
N LEU A 126 9.93 7.65 -11.77
CA LEU A 126 9.58 8.42 -12.96
C LEU A 126 10.41 9.71 -13.00
N VAL A 127 11.06 9.96 -14.13
CA VAL A 127 11.71 11.24 -14.40
C VAL A 127 10.71 12.07 -15.20
N PRO A 128 10.18 13.18 -14.66
CA PRO A 128 9.36 14.08 -15.44
C PRO A 128 10.19 14.64 -16.61
N ALA A 129 9.55 14.75 -17.77
CA ALA A 129 10.15 15.33 -18.98
C ALA A 129 10.54 16.79 -18.79
#